data_AF-A0A8H7NE27-F1
#
_entry.id   AF-A0A8H7NE27-F1
#
_cell.length_a   1.000
_cell.length_b   1.000
_cell.length_c   1.000
_cell.angle_alpha   90.00
_cell.angle_beta   90.00
_cell.angle_gamma   90.00
#
_symmetry.space_group_name_H-M   'P 1'
#
loop_
_entity.id
_entity.type
_entity.pdbx_description
1 polymer ?
#
loop_
_entity_poly.entity_id
_entity_poly.type
_entity_poly.pdbx_seq_one_letter_code
_entity_poly.pdbx_strand_id
1 'polypeptide(L)'
;MEPPDTTSLAPALRFAELAQNFPSLGIHHHFEVELSDEHDDQTPRHSPRLGGHGCQADPARKGLQGRRKRTEQQNPPEQAHPHAALVRSRQLRAPSENAVRTVALRHRAPSKKATKPRNLYRPQQITYPEDSLRSTFYKDHPWELARPRNIVETDGRDAQRYDWSRGLRQRGMQLSGESVVQRQLWLMENQQMGREKAYDQARREFYRLRQEEEIERRVALEEAKYVGAYFGKSRLDVGLQLENAEYEKWKVWAAKESERREALLQESRASDFEDEDADVEAPETPGAATESLGAAESR
;
A
#
# COMPACT_ATOMS: atom_id res chain seq x y z
N MET A 1 42.05 -58.01 37.28
CA MET A 1 42.86 -57.39 36.22
C MET A 1 41.89 -57.00 35.13
N GLU A 2 41.40 -55.77 35.22
CA GLU A 2 40.57 -55.14 34.19
C GLU A 2 41.48 -54.68 33.03
N PRO A 3 40.98 -54.64 31.79
CA PRO A 3 41.77 -54.23 30.64
C PRO A 3 41.73 -52.71 30.44
N PRO A 4 42.83 -52.09 29.97
CA PRO A 4 42.76 -50.78 29.33
C PRO A 4 43.09 -50.82 27.83
N ASP A 5 42.15 -50.22 27.10
CA ASP A 5 42.30 -49.11 26.15
C ASP A 5 43.13 -49.20 24.85
N THR A 6 42.46 -48.65 23.83
CA THR A 6 42.91 -47.71 22.78
C THR A 6 42.86 -48.16 21.31
N THR A 7 41.88 -47.56 20.62
CA THR A 7 42.04 -46.68 19.44
C THR A 7 42.80 -47.21 18.21
N SER A 8 42.06 -47.45 17.11
CA SER A 8 42.53 -47.11 15.76
C SER A 8 41.40 -47.14 14.71
N LEU A 9 41.06 -45.94 14.23
CA LEU A 9 40.71 -45.51 12.85
C LEU A 9 40.14 -46.51 11.81
N ALA A 10 38.89 -46.20 11.40
CA ALA A 10 38.22 -46.30 10.08
C ALA A 10 38.14 -47.66 9.35
N PRO A 11 37.00 -47.97 8.68
CA PRO A 11 36.89 -47.58 7.27
C PRO A 11 35.48 -47.23 6.75
N ALA A 12 35.51 -46.65 5.56
CA ALA A 12 34.42 -46.27 4.69
C ALA A 12 33.55 -47.44 4.15
N LEU A 13 32.50 -47.04 3.42
CA LEU A 13 31.61 -47.78 2.50
C LEU A 13 30.26 -48.19 3.09
N ARG A 14 29.19 -47.56 2.60
CA ARG A 14 28.03 -48.18 1.89
C ARG A 14 26.84 -47.22 1.85
N PHE A 15 26.63 -46.54 0.73
CA PHE A 15 25.30 -46.04 0.36
C PHE A 15 25.14 -46.11 -1.16
N ALA A 16 24.59 -47.23 -1.60
CA ALA A 16 24.00 -47.40 -2.92
C ALA A 16 22.78 -48.31 -2.73
N GLU A 17 21.60 -47.71 -2.55
CA GLU A 17 20.32 -48.28 -2.95
C GLU A 17 19.18 -47.30 -2.68
N LEU A 18 18.11 -47.42 -3.49
CA LEU A 18 16.81 -46.74 -3.42
C LEU A 18 16.67 -45.44 -4.22
N ALA A 19 16.96 -45.54 -5.52
CA ALA A 19 16.12 -44.90 -6.53
C ALA A 19 14.93 -45.83 -6.82
N GLN A 20 13.72 -45.44 -6.36
CA GLN A 20 12.43 -45.86 -6.92
C GLN A 20 11.29 -45.10 -6.23
N ASN A 21 10.37 -44.56 -7.05
CA ASN A 21 9.08 -43.95 -6.73
C ASN A 21 9.04 -42.44 -6.45
N PHE A 22 9.04 -41.65 -7.52
CA PHE A 22 8.25 -40.41 -7.57
C PHE A 22 7.41 -40.38 -8.86
N PRO A 23 6.08 -40.28 -8.77
CA PRO A 23 5.20 -40.19 -9.94
C PRO A 23 5.31 -38.80 -10.60
N SER A 24 5.39 -38.82 -11.93
CA SER A 24 5.33 -37.67 -12.83
C SER A 24 4.00 -36.94 -12.70
N LEU A 25 4.01 -35.73 -12.14
CA LEU A 25 2.95 -34.75 -12.35
C LEU A 25 3.42 -33.77 -13.42
N GLY A 26 3.02 -34.06 -14.66
CA GLY A 26 3.12 -33.14 -15.79
C GLY A 26 2.16 -31.98 -15.58
N ILE A 27 2.69 -30.81 -15.23
CA ILE A 27 1.95 -29.55 -15.28
C ILE A 27 2.23 -28.95 -16.67
N HIS A 28 1.31 -29.19 -17.60
CA HIS A 28 1.23 -28.43 -18.85
C HIS A 28 0.80 -27.00 -18.52
N HIS A 29 1.74 -26.07 -18.48
CA HIS A 29 1.43 -24.64 -18.59
C HIS A 29 1.27 -24.31 -20.08
N HIS A 30 0.03 -24.39 -20.57
CA HIS A 30 -0.39 -23.68 -21.77
C HIS A 30 -0.55 -22.21 -21.37
N PHE A 31 0.39 -21.36 -21.76
CA PHE A 31 0.26 -19.90 -21.66
C PHE A 31 0.25 -19.36 -23.08
N GLU A 32 -0.97 -19.29 -23.61
CA GLU A 32 -1.26 -18.71 -24.92
C GLU A 32 -1.36 -17.20 -24.72
N VAL A 33 -0.35 -16.48 -25.23
CA VAL A 33 -0.37 -15.02 -25.30
C VAL A 33 -0.82 -14.67 -26.71
N GLU A 34 -2.13 -14.44 -26.87
CA GLU A 34 -2.63 -13.75 -28.05
C GLU A 34 -2.32 -12.26 -27.90
N LEU A 35 -1.35 -11.80 -28.69
CA LEU A 35 -1.24 -10.40 -29.11
C LEU A 35 -2.47 -10.07 -29.95
N SER A 36 -3.16 -8.98 -29.61
CA SER A 36 -3.99 -8.25 -30.57
C SER A 36 -3.85 -6.76 -30.28
N ASP A 37 -3.39 -6.10 -31.33
CA ASP A 37 -3.06 -4.69 -31.46
C ASP A 37 -4.29 -3.76 -31.36
N GLU A 38 -3.98 -2.56 -30.86
CA GLU A 38 -4.57 -1.24 -31.16
C GLU A 38 -6.07 -1.01 -30.94
N HIS A 39 -6.39 0.07 -30.20
CA HIS A 39 -7.20 1.21 -30.68
C HIS A 39 -7.08 2.36 -29.66
N ASP A 40 -6.58 3.50 -30.12
CA ASP A 40 -6.69 4.82 -29.50
C ASP A 40 -8.17 5.19 -29.27
N ASP A 41 -8.49 5.83 -28.13
CA ASP A 41 -9.05 7.20 -28.16
C ASP A 41 -9.21 7.83 -26.75
N GLN A 42 -9.27 9.16 -26.79
CA GLN A 42 -9.03 10.15 -25.75
C GLN A 42 -10.08 10.21 -24.62
N THR A 43 -9.60 10.44 -23.39
CA THR A 43 -10.40 11.04 -22.31
C THR A 43 -10.31 12.56 -22.34
N PRO A 44 -11.41 13.29 -22.05
CA PRO A 44 -11.29 14.58 -21.39
C PRO A 44 -11.89 14.56 -19.98
N ARG A 45 -11.11 15.13 -19.06
CA ARG A 45 -11.56 15.56 -17.73
C ARG A 45 -12.47 16.78 -17.87
N HIS A 46 -13.58 16.83 -17.13
CA HIS A 46 -13.98 17.98 -16.31
C HIS A 46 -15.35 17.75 -15.65
N SER A 47 -15.36 17.69 -14.32
CA SER A 47 -16.57 17.78 -13.50
C SER A 47 -17.02 19.24 -13.36
N PRO A 48 -18.33 19.53 -13.34
CA PRO A 48 -18.83 20.73 -12.71
C PRO A 48 -19.67 20.44 -11.46
N ARG A 49 -19.44 21.30 -10.45
CA ARG A 49 -20.17 21.46 -9.20
C ARG A 49 -21.64 21.82 -9.45
N LEU A 50 -22.52 21.21 -8.65
CA LEU A 50 -23.91 21.63 -8.46
C LEU A 50 -23.95 22.93 -7.65
N GLY A 51 -24.68 23.92 -8.15
CA GLY A 51 -24.98 25.16 -7.43
C GLY A 51 -26.28 25.78 -7.90
N GLY A 52 -27.10 26.20 -6.93
CA GLY A 52 -27.89 27.42 -7.03
C GLY A 52 -29.27 27.34 -7.67
N HIS A 53 -30.29 27.33 -6.81
CA HIS A 53 -31.68 27.65 -7.11
C HIS A 53 -31.83 28.98 -7.88
N GLY A 54 -32.73 29.00 -8.86
CA GLY A 54 -33.18 30.22 -9.55
C GLY A 54 -34.58 30.01 -10.12
N CYS A 55 -35.59 30.36 -9.34
CA CYS A 55 -36.99 30.40 -9.75
C CYS A 55 -37.22 31.56 -10.73
N GLN A 56 -37.64 31.28 -11.96
CA GLN A 56 -38.41 32.25 -12.75
C GLN A 56 -39.51 31.50 -13.52
N ALA A 57 -40.73 31.97 -13.31
CA ALA A 57 -41.94 31.51 -13.97
C ALA A 57 -42.13 32.32 -15.25
N ASP A 58 -42.57 31.66 -16.32
CA ASP A 58 -43.30 32.33 -17.39
C ASP A 58 -44.49 31.46 -17.85
N PRO A 59 -45.64 32.08 -18.17
CA PRO A 59 -46.90 31.38 -18.36
C PRO A 59 -47.23 31.10 -19.83
N ALA A 60 -48.31 30.31 -19.98
CA ALA A 60 -49.16 30.17 -21.17
C ALA A 60 -48.77 29.09 -22.19
N ARG A 61 -49.43 27.93 -22.07
CA ARG A 61 -49.95 27.17 -23.23
C ARG A 61 -51.30 26.53 -22.88
N LYS A 62 -52.36 27.08 -23.49
CA LYS A 62 -53.70 26.47 -23.58
C LYS A 62 -53.59 25.16 -24.37
N GLY A 63 -54.18 24.08 -23.88
CA GLY A 63 -54.24 22.79 -24.56
C GLY A 63 -55.39 21.95 -24.02
N LEU A 64 -56.22 21.47 -24.94
CA LEU A 64 -57.55 20.89 -24.77
C LEU A 64 -57.66 19.75 -23.73
N GLN A 65 -58.73 19.79 -22.94
CA GLN A 65 -59.21 18.66 -22.15
C GLN A 65 -59.85 17.61 -23.07
N GLY A 66 -59.09 16.57 -23.41
CA GLY A 66 -59.59 15.34 -24.00
C GLY A 66 -59.75 14.25 -22.94
N ARG A 67 -60.99 14.02 -22.50
CA ARG A 67 -61.38 12.93 -21.58
C ARG A 67 -61.03 11.56 -22.20
N ARG A 68 -59.95 10.92 -21.76
CA ARG A 68 -59.68 9.50 -22.02
C ARG A 68 -59.97 8.70 -20.76
N LYS A 69 -61.04 7.92 -20.78
CA LYS A 69 -61.37 6.93 -19.73
C LYS A 69 -60.29 5.85 -19.76
N ARG A 70 -59.47 5.73 -18.70
CA ARG A 70 -58.59 4.57 -18.52
C ARG A 70 -59.46 3.35 -18.26
N THR A 71 -59.49 2.43 -19.21
CA THR A 71 -59.91 1.05 -18.99
C THR A 71 -58.86 0.35 -18.13
N GLU A 72 -59.31 -0.12 -16.98
CA GLU A 72 -58.56 -0.91 -16.01
C GLU A 72 -58.25 -2.28 -16.61
N GLN A 73 -57.05 -2.43 -17.18
CA GLN A 73 -56.51 -3.73 -17.56
C GLN A 73 -55.99 -4.42 -16.29
N GLN A 74 -56.69 -5.47 -15.88
CA GLN A 74 -56.27 -6.36 -14.80
C GLN A 74 -55.01 -7.12 -15.25
N ASN A 75 -53.88 -6.88 -14.57
CA ASN A 75 -52.68 -7.71 -14.73
C ASN A 75 -52.93 -9.11 -14.16
N PRO A 76 -52.52 -10.20 -14.84
CA PRO A 76 -52.70 -11.56 -14.36
C PRO A 76 -51.84 -11.84 -13.11
N PRO A 77 -52.23 -12.81 -12.25
CA PRO A 77 -51.58 -13.04 -10.96
C PRO A 77 -50.15 -13.53 -11.15
N GLU A 78 -49.21 -12.73 -10.65
CA GLU A 78 -47.78 -13.01 -10.55
C GLU A 78 -47.58 -14.37 -9.88
N GLN A 79 -47.01 -15.32 -10.62
CA GLN A 79 -46.68 -16.65 -10.12
C GLN A 79 -45.73 -16.49 -8.93
N ALA A 80 -46.16 -16.90 -7.73
CA ALA A 80 -45.40 -16.70 -6.50
C ALA A 80 -44.00 -17.30 -6.63
N HIS A 81 -43.00 -16.44 -6.78
CA HIS A 81 -41.59 -16.83 -6.85
C HIS A 81 -41.22 -17.63 -5.58
N PRO A 82 -40.41 -18.70 -5.68
CA PRO A 82 -40.12 -19.62 -4.56
C PRO A 82 -39.48 -18.94 -3.34
N HIS A 83 -38.92 -17.74 -3.52
CA HIS A 83 -38.44 -16.88 -2.43
C HIS A 83 -39.56 -16.41 -1.47
N ALA A 84 -40.80 -16.26 -1.93
CA ALA A 84 -41.93 -15.79 -1.11
C ALA A 84 -42.36 -16.83 -0.05
N ALA A 85 -42.26 -18.13 -0.38
CA ALA A 85 -42.52 -19.21 0.56
C ALA A 85 -41.46 -19.30 1.67
N LEU A 86 -40.18 -19.07 1.33
CA LEU A 86 -39.08 -19.04 2.29
C LEU A 86 -39.17 -17.83 3.25
N VAL A 87 -39.61 -16.68 2.74
CA VAL A 87 -39.84 -15.47 3.55
C VAL A 87 -40.95 -15.69 4.59
N ARG A 88 -42.02 -16.44 4.27
CA ARG A 88 -43.05 -16.81 5.26
C ARG A 88 -42.51 -17.65 6.40
N SER A 89 -41.55 -18.55 6.14
CA SER A 89 -40.88 -19.32 7.20
C SER A 89 -39.91 -18.49 8.05
N ARG A 90 -39.37 -17.39 7.49
CA ARG A 90 -38.62 -16.37 8.25
C ARG A 90 -39.52 -15.52 9.15
N GLN A 91 -40.79 -15.35 8.82
CA GLN A 91 -41.75 -14.57 9.61
C GLN A 91 -42.07 -15.18 11.00
N LEU A 92 -41.72 -16.45 11.23
CA LEU A 92 -41.83 -17.10 12.54
C LEU A 92 -40.72 -16.66 13.52
N ARG A 93 -39.65 -16.06 13.00
CA ARG A 93 -38.59 -15.47 13.83
C ARG A 93 -38.88 -13.98 13.95
N ALA A 94 -39.12 -13.53 15.18
CA ALA A 94 -39.28 -12.10 15.46
C ALA A 94 -38.10 -11.31 14.85
N PRO A 95 -38.35 -10.16 14.20
CA PRO A 95 -37.29 -9.34 13.63
C PRO A 95 -36.35 -8.87 14.73
N SER A 96 -35.05 -8.76 14.42
CA SER A 96 -34.08 -8.15 15.35
C SER A 96 -34.37 -6.66 15.54
N GLU A 97 -34.17 -6.17 16.76
CA GLU A 97 -34.31 -4.74 17.08
C GLU A 97 -33.12 -3.96 16.50
N ASN A 98 -33.37 -3.12 15.49
CA ASN A 98 -32.32 -2.50 14.68
C ASN A 98 -32.13 -0.99 14.94
N ALA A 99 -32.87 -0.39 15.88
CA ALA A 99 -32.93 1.07 16.09
C ALA A 99 -32.59 1.55 17.52
N VAL A 100 -32.01 0.69 18.36
CA VAL A 100 -31.58 1.05 19.72
C VAL A 100 -30.07 1.20 19.77
N ARG A 101 -29.61 2.36 20.25
CA ARG A 101 -28.18 2.58 20.53
C ARG A 101 -27.84 1.93 21.86
N THR A 102 -27.19 0.76 21.82
CA THR A 102 -26.71 0.07 23.01
C THR A 102 -25.42 0.70 23.52
N VAL A 103 -25.14 0.55 24.82
CA VAL A 103 -23.87 0.98 25.41
C VAL A 103 -22.75 0.12 24.82
N ALA A 104 -21.77 0.75 24.18
CA ALA A 104 -20.67 0.04 23.55
C ALA A 104 -19.75 -0.63 24.57
N LEU A 105 -19.14 -1.75 24.19
CA LEU A 105 -18.12 -2.43 24.99
C LEU A 105 -16.95 -1.48 25.30
N ARG A 106 -16.49 -1.49 26.55
CA ARG A 106 -15.41 -0.63 27.03
C ARG A 106 -14.12 -1.44 27.15
N HIS A 107 -13.13 -1.10 26.33
CA HIS A 107 -11.77 -1.67 26.41
C HIS A 107 -10.90 -0.93 27.44
N ARG A 108 -11.24 0.32 27.76
CA ARG A 108 -10.54 1.14 28.75
C ARG A 108 -11.49 1.63 29.85
N ALA A 109 -11.01 1.65 31.09
CA ALA A 109 -11.72 2.25 32.21
C ALA A 109 -12.03 3.73 31.95
N PRO A 110 -13.26 4.20 32.21
CA PRO A 110 -13.61 5.61 32.03
C PRO A 110 -12.79 6.50 32.97
N SER A 111 -12.52 7.73 32.53
CA SER A 111 -11.84 8.71 33.38
C SER A 111 -12.69 9.02 34.61
N LYS A 112 -12.13 8.77 35.81
CA LYS A 112 -12.80 9.08 37.09
C LYS A 112 -13.10 10.57 37.29
N LYS A 113 -12.45 11.44 36.51
CA LYS A 113 -12.61 12.91 36.57
C LYS A 113 -13.76 13.44 35.71
N ALA A 114 -14.41 12.59 34.90
CA ALA A 114 -15.45 13.03 33.97
C ALA A 114 -16.84 12.95 34.63
N THR A 115 -17.35 14.10 35.08
CA THR A 115 -18.69 14.20 35.69
C THR A 115 -19.83 14.03 34.68
N LYS A 116 -19.61 14.39 33.40
CA LYS A 116 -20.59 14.24 32.31
C LYS A 116 -19.91 13.71 31.03
N PRO A 117 -19.65 12.39 30.95
CA PRO A 117 -18.94 11.82 29.81
C PRO A 117 -19.80 11.88 28.53
N ARG A 118 -19.24 12.50 27.49
CA ARG A 118 -19.78 12.45 26.12
C ARG A 118 -19.38 11.14 25.44
N ASN A 119 -20.08 10.74 24.37
CA ASN A 119 -19.78 9.57 23.54
C ASN A 119 -19.93 8.19 24.23
N LEU A 120 -20.90 8.04 25.14
CA LEU A 120 -21.18 6.76 25.82
C LEU A 120 -21.57 5.61 24.89
N TYR A 121 -22.24 5.94 23.78
CA TYR A 121 -22.70 4.98 22.78
C TYR A 121 -21.71 4.79 21.62
N ARG A 122 -20.56 5.49 21.65
CA ARG A 122 -19.54 5.36 20.60
C ARG A 122 -18.63 4.17 20.92
N PRO A 123 -18.36 3.27 19.95
CA PRO A 123 -17.38 2.21 20.16
C PRO A 123 -16.00 2.79 20.47
N GLN A 124 -15.33 2.22 21.46
CA GLN A 124 -13.98 2.61 21.84
C GLN A 124 -12.96 2.04 20.85
N GLN A 125 -11.85 2.76 20.66
CA GLN A 125 -10.71 2.21 19.92
C GLN A 125 -10.09 1.05 20.71
N ILE A 126 -9.79 -0.04 20.01
CA ILE A 126 -9.12 -1.19 20.58
C ILE A 126 -7.62 -0.90 20.58
N THR A 127 -7.00 -0.98 21.74
CA THR A 127 -5.56 -0.72 21.92
C THR A 127 -4.94 -1.87 22.69
N TYR A 128 -3.81 -2.36 22.21
CA TYR A 128 -3.10 -3.48 22.80
C TYR A 128 -1.72 -3.04 23.30
N PRO A 129 -1.16 -3.67 24.36
CA PRO A 129 0.19 -3.33 24.83
C PRO A 129 1.28 -3.52 23.76
N GLU A 130 1.08 -4.47 22.85
CA GLU A 130 1.95 -4.79 21.72
C GLU A 130 2.05 -3.63 20.72
N ASP A 131 1.03 -2.77 20.61
CA ASP A 131 1.05 -1.65 19.66
C ASP A 131 2.18 -0.67 19.96
N SER A 132 2.50 -0.47 21.25
CA SER A 132 3.65 0.32 21.67
C SER A 132 4.97 -0.34 21.26
N LEU A 133 5.06 -1.68 21.38
CA LEU A 133 6.24 -2.46 21.03
C LEU A 133 6.47 -2.49 19.51
N ARG A 134 5.40 -2.64 18.72
CA ARG A 134 5.43 -2.53 17.25
C ARG A 134 5.95 -1.17 16.81
N SER A 135 5.41 -0.09 17.41
CA SER A 135 5.83 1.26 17.07
C SER A 135 7.32 1.48 17.35
N THR A 136 7.85 0.97 18.47
CA THR A 136 9.28 1.06 18.76
C THR A 136 10.12 0.24 17.78
N PHE A 137 9.71 -1.00 17.49
CA PHE A 137 10.48 -1.88 16.60
C PHE A 137 10.60 -1.35 15.17
N TYR A 138 9.50 -0.92 14.55
CA TYR A 138 9.51 -0.43 13.16
C TYR A 138 10.11 0.97 13.01
N LYS A 139 10.22 1.75 14.10
CA LYS A 139 11.00 2.99 14.10
C LYS A 139 12.50 2.71 14.02
N ASP A 140 12.97 1.73 14.79
CA ASP A 140 14.38 1.33 14.79
C ASP A 140 14.75 0.61 13.47
N HIS A 141 13.81 -0.12 12.88
CA HIS A 141 14.02 -0.95 11.68
C HIS A 141 13.09 -0.54 10.53
N PRO A 142 13.27 0.65 9.93
CA PRO A 142 12.38 1.13 8.87
C PRO A 142 12.35 0.20 7.66
N TRP A 143 13.48 -0.44 7.34
CA TRP A 143 13.60 -1.35 6.20
C TRP A 143 12.92 -2.71 6.39
N GLU A 144 12.51 -3.08 7.60
CA GLU A 144 11.66 -4.27 7.79
C GLU A 144 10.26 -4.06 7.19
N LEU A 145 9.80 -2.81 7.02
CA LEU A 145 8.55 -2.50 6.31
C LEU A 145 8.64 -2.73 4.80
N ALA A 146 9.85 -2.68 4.22
CA ALA A 146 10.06 -2.95 2.80
C ALA A 146 9.93 -4.44 2.46
N ARG A 147 9.99 -5.33 3.47
CA ARG A 147 9.77 -6.76 3.27
C ARG A 147 8.27 -7.03 3.09
N PRO A 148 7.85 -7.65 1.98
CA PRO A 148 6.43 -7.91 1.74
C PRO A 148 5.89 -8.88 2.78
N ARG A 149 4.73 -8.54 3.35
CA ARG A 149 4.03 -9.35 4.36
C ARG A 149 2.63 -9.72 3.86
N ASN A 150 2.28 -11.00 3.93
CA ASN A 150 0.91 -11.44 3.69
C ASN A 150 0.05 -11.24 4.95
N ILE A 151 -1.05 -10.52 4.83
CA ILE A 151 -2.02 -10.24 5.93
C ILE A 151 -3.27 -11.13 5.78
N VAL A 152 -3.46 -11.75 4.62
CA VAL A 152 -4.60 -12.64 4.37
C VAL A 152 -4.43 -13.91 5.19
N GLU A 153 -5.39 -14.15 6.09
CA GLU A 153 -5.43 -15.34 6.93
C GLU A 153 -5.90 -16.57 6.14
N THR A 154 -5.40 -17.75 6.51
CA THR A 154 -5.85 -19.02 5.90
C THR A 154 -7.07 -19.58 6.64
N ASP A 155 -6.91 -19.93 7.93
CA ASP A 155 -7.98 -20.53 8.76
C ASP A 155 -8.46 -19.62 9.91
N GLY A 156 -7.75 -18.52 10.17
CA GLY A 156 -7.92 -17.67 11.36
C GLY A 156 -7.54 -18.32 12.70
N ARG A 157 -6.97 -19.54 12.67
CA ARG A 157 -6.55 -20.31 13.87
C ARG A 157 -5.03 -20.33 14.08
N ASP A 158 -4.32 -19.44 13.42
CA ASP A 158 -2.86 -19.37 13.48
C ASP A 158 -2.34 -19.13 14.90
N ALA A 159 -3.02 -18.26 15.66
CA ALA A 159 -2.65 -17.92 17.03
C ALA A 159 -2.57 -19.13 17.98
N GLN A 160 -3.35 -20.19 17.74
CA GLN A 160 -3.36 -21.38 18.60
C GLN A 160 -2.14 -22.29 18.38
N ARG A 161 -1.44 -22.13 17.25
CA ARG A 161 -0.34 -23.00 16.84
C ARG A 161 1.03 -22.46 17.27
N TYR A 162 1.09 -21.20 17.70
CA TYR A 162 2.32 -20.51 18.01
C TYR A 162 2.71 -20.68 19.48
N ASP A 163 3.94 -21.13 19.69
CA ASP A 163 4.52 -21.33 21.02
C ASP A 163 5.76 -20.44 21.15
N TRP A 164 5.56 -19.26 21.76
CA TRP A 164 6.59 -18.24 21.93
C TRP A 164 7.66 -18.60 22.97
N SER A 165 7.54 -19.75 23.65
CA SER A 165 8.58 -20.24 24.56
C SER A 165 9.81 -20.77 23.81
N ARG A 166 9.61 -21.35 22.63
CA ARG A 166 10.66 -22.04 21.85
C ARG A 166 11.59 -21.07 21.10
N GLY A 167 11.10 -19.89 20.76
CA GLY A 167 11.87 -18.87 20.02
C GLY A 167 11.03 -18.08 19.03
N LEU A 168 11.69 -17.38 18.10
CA LEU A 168 11.03 -16.56 17.08
C LEU A 168 10.55 -17.37 15.88
N ARG A 169 11.21 -18.47 15.53
CA ARG A 169 10.80 -19.32 14.41
C ARG A 169 9.55 -20.10 14.80
N GLN A 170 8.45 -19.80 14.12
CA GLN A 170 7.18 -20.50 14.31
C GLN A 170 6.77 -21.17 13.01
N ARG A 171 6.07 -22.31 13.10
CA ARG A 171 5.64 -23.06 11.91
C ARG A 171 4.55 -22.29 11.18
N GLY A 172 4.74 -22.04 9.88
CA GLY A 172 3.74 -21.37 9.04
C GLY A 172 3.76 -19.83 9.14
N MET A 173 4.53 -19.26 10.07
CA MET A 173 4.72 -17.82 10.15
C MET A 173 6.05 -17.41 9.53
N GLN A 174 6.02 -16.31 8.76
CA GLN A 174 7.24 -15.71 8.25
C GLN A 174 7.98 -14.96 9.37
N LEU A 175 9.32 -14.99 9.34
CA LEU A 175 10.15 -14.20 10.24
C LEU A 175 9.89 -12.71 9.98
N SER A 176 9.29 -12.03 10.96
CA SER A 176 8.84 -10.63 10.85
C SER A 176 8.94 -9.92 12.19
N GLY A 177 8.76 -8.59 12.20
CA GLY A 177 8.69 -7.80 13.44
C GLY A 177 7.62 -8.28 14.41
N GLU A 178 6.51 -8.88 13.93
CA GLU A 178 5.48 -9.46 14.81
C GLU A 178 6.03 -10.60 15.66
N SER A 179 6.93 -11.42 15.11
CA SER A 179 7.57 -12.51 15.86
C SER A 179 8.42 -11.98 17.02
N VAL A 180 9.06 -10.83 16.83
CA VAL A 180 9.89 -10.16 17.83
C VAL A 180 9.01 -9.59 18.95
N VAL A 181 7.93 -8.90 18.57
CA VAL A 181 6.99 -8.28 19.51
C VAL A 181 6.32 -9.33 20.40
N GLN A 182 5.87 -10.44 19.81
CA GLN A 182 5.22 -11.52 20.57
C GLN A 182 6.22 -12.26 21.47
N ARG A 183 7.45 -12.51 21.00
CA ARG A 183 8.52 -13.05 21.83
C ARG A 183 8.86 -12.11 22.99
N GLN A 184 8.97 -10.81 22.73
CA GLN A 184 9.23 -9.80 23.75
C GLN A 184 8.12 -9.78 24.81
N LEU A 185 6.86 -9.80 24.38
CA LEU A 185 5.72 -9.86 25.29
C LEU A 185 5.77 -11.12 26.16
N TRP A 186 6.03 -12.28 25.55
CA TRP A 186 6.15 -13.56 26.27
C TRP A 186 7.28 -13.54 27.32
N LEU A 187 8.43 -12.95 27.00
CA LEU A 187 9.56 -12.78 27.94
C LEU A 187 9.19 -11.83 29.10
N MET A 188 8.43 -10.78 28.82
CA MET A 188 7.95 -9.84 29.85
C MET A 188 6.92 -10.50 30.78
N GLU A 189 6.01 -11.31 30.26
CA GLU A 189 4.94 -11.93 31.04
C GLU A 189 5.43 -13.13 31.86
N ASN A 190 6.20 -14.04 31.24
CA ASN A 190 6.57 -15.31 31.86
C ASN A 190 7.87 -15.23 32.66
N GLN A 191 8.87 -14.48 32.15
CA GLN A 191 10.18 -14.34 32.79
C GLN A 191 10.32 -13.02 33.57
N GLN A 192 9.27 -12.18 33.59
CA GLN A 192 9.22 -10.89 34.27
C GLN A 192 10.43 -9.99 33.96
N MET A 193 10.94 -10.08 32.72
CA MET A 193 12.05 -9.25 32.28
C MET A 193 11.60 -7.81 32.05
N GLY A 194 12.50 -6.86 32.33
CA GLY A 194 12.28 -5.46 31.95
C GLY A 194 12.11 -5.31 30.44
N ARG A 195 11.28 -4.36 30.01
CA ARG A 195 10.91 -4.12 28.61
C ARG A 195 12.12 -4.05 27.68
N GLU A 196 13.16 -3.34 28.09
CA GLU A 196 14.40 -3.14 27.30
C GLU A 196 15.23 -4.43 27.20
N LYS A 197 15.40 -5.16 28.31
CA LYS A 197 16.13 -6.42 28.31
C LYS A 197 15.44 -7.48 27.45
N ALA A 198 14.12 -7.58 27.56
CA ALA A 198 13.31 -8.47 26.72
C ALA A 198 13.41 -8.09 25.23
N TYR A 199 13.43 -6.78 24.93
CA TYR A 199 13.61 -6.26 23.57
C TYR A 199 14.96 -6.66 22.99
N ASP A 200 16.05 -6.42 23.74
CA ASP A 200 17.40 -6.74 23.30
C ASP A 200 17.61 -8.23 23.04
N GLN A 201 17.03 -9.08 23.91
CA GLN A 201 17.10 -10.53 23.70
C GLN A 201 16.36 -10.94 22.43
N ALA A 202 15.10 -10.54 22.26
CA ALA A 202 14.31 -10.88 21.09
C ALA A 202 14.94 -10.32 19.78
N ARG A 203 15.52 -9.12 19.84
CA ARG A 203 16.19 -8.47 18.71
C ARG A 203 17.48 -9.20 18.31
N ARG A 204 18.30 -9.65 19.26
CA ARG A 204 19.50 -10.46 18.96
C ARG A 204 19.14 -11.79 18.32
N GLU A 205 18.12 -12.46 18.85
CA GLU A 205 17.59 -13.69 18.24
C GLU A 205 17.11 -13.43 16.80
N PHE A 206 16.42 -12.31 16.57
CA PHE A 206 15.96 -11.89 15.24
C PHE A 206 17.11 -11.63 14.25
N TYR A 207 18.15 -10.90 14.68
CA TYR A 207 19.31 -10.60 13.85
C TYR A 207 20.05 -11.87 13.43
N ARG A 208 20.23 -12.80 14.37
CA ARG A 208 20.88 -14.08 14.07
C ARG A 208 20.14 -14.83 12.97
N LEU A 209 18.81 -14.94 13.10
CA LEU A 209 17.98 -15.61 12.09
C LEU A 209 17.98 -14.88 10.73
N ARG A 210 17.96 -13.55 10.73
CA ARG A 210 18.06 -12.76 9.49
C ARG A 210 19.40 -12.94 8.80
N GLN A 211 20.49 -13.01 9.56
CA GLN A 211 21.82 -13.28 9.04
C GLN A 211 21.90 -14.69 8.46
N GLU A 212 21.35 -15.69 9.15
CA GLU A 212 21.25 -17.06 8.65
C GLU A 212 20.50 -17.12 7.30
N GLU A 213 19.34 -16.46 7.18
CA GLU A 213 18.57 -16.38 5.92
C GLU A 213 19.37 -15.75 4.76
N GLU A 214 20.16 -14.70 5.03
CA GLU A 214 20.97 -14.03 4.01
C GLU A 214 22.14 -14.91 3.54
N ILE A 215 22.85 -15.52 4.49
CA ILE A 215 23.97 -16.43 4.21
C ILE A 215 23.46 -17.64 3.43
N GLU A 216 22.35 -18.24 3.86
CA GLU A 216 21.73 -19.38 3.17
C GLU A 216 21.43 -19.06 1.71
N ARG A 217 20.81 -17.91 1.43
CA ARG A 217 20.54 -17.49 0.04
C ARG A 217 21.82 -17.31 -0.77
N ARG A 218 22.87 -16.73 -0.19
CA ARG A 218 24.14 -16.49 -0.88
C ARG A 218 24.84 -17.79 -1.22
N VAL A 219 25.01 -18.66 -0.24
CA VAL A 219 25.65 -19.97 -0.38
C VAL A 219 24.89 -20.82 -1.39
N ALA A 220 23.55 -20.88 -1.31
CA ALA A 220 22.75 -21.64 -2.27
C ALA A 220 22.94 -21.18 -3.72
N LEU A 221 23.08 -19.87 -3.96
CA LEU A 221 23.37 -19.34 -5.29
C LEU A 221 24.78 -19.68 -5.76
N GLU A 222 25.77 -19.63 -4.88
CA GLU A 222 27.17 -19.97 -5.18
C GLU A 222 27.32 -21.47 -5.51
N GLU A 223 26.73 -22.34 -4.68
CA GLU A 223 26.70 -23.78 -4.89
C GLU A 223 25.99 -24.14 -6.19
N ALA A 224 24.84 -23.53 -6.48
CA ALA A 224 24.12 -23.74 -7.73
C ALA A 224 24.96 -23.32 -8.96
N LYS A 225 25.66 -22.19 -8.90
CA LYS A 225 26.56 -21.75 -9.97
C LYS A 225 27.76 -22.69 -10.12
N TYR A 226 28.30 -23.17 -9.01
CA TYR A 226 29.44 -24.10 -9.01
C TYR A 226 29.10 -25.41 -9.73
N VAL A 227 27.88 -25.94 -9.55
CA VAL A 227 27.40 -27.13 -10.27
C VAL A 227 26.93 -26.84 -11.71
N GLY A 228 27.10 -25.61 -12.20
CA GLY A 228 26.76 -25.21 -13.56
C GLY A 228 25.29 -24.81 -13.77
N ALA A 229 24.56 -24.44 -12.73
CA ALA A 229 23.23 -23.85 -12.90
C ALA A 229 23.34 -22.42 -13.46
N TYR A 230 22.56 -22.13 -14.49
CA TYR A 230 22.47 -20.81 -15.10
C TYR A 230 21.21 -20.09 -14.64
N PHE A 231 21.33 -18.82 -14.29
CA PHE A 231 20.23 -17.95 -13.91
C PHE A 231 19.98 -16.92 -15.00
N GLY A 232 18.72 -16.48 -15.15
CA GLY A 232 18.37 -15.37 -16.03
C GLY A 232 18.90 -14.02 -15.53
N LYS A 233 18.32 -12.95 -16.07
CA LYS A 233 18.65 -11.57 -15.66
C LYS A 233 18.48 -11.38 -14.15
N SER A 234 19.44 -10.72 -13.51
CA SER A 234 19.34 -10.42 -12.08
C SER A 234 18.30 -9.31 -11.84
N ARG A 235 17.81 -9.17 -10.60
CA ARG A 235 16.92 -8.05 -10.24
C ARG A 235 17.55 -6.69 -10.49
N LEU A 236 18.88 -6.58 -10.38
CA LEU A 236 19.62 -5.34 -10.70
C LEU A 236 19.58 -5.05 -12.20
N ASP A 237 19.81 -6.05 -13.05
CA ASP A 237 19.75 -5.88 -14.50
C ASP A 237 18.34 -5.49 -14.98
N VAL A 238 17.31 -6.10 -14.38
CA VAL A 238 15.91 -5.74 -14.66
C VAL A 238 15.62 -4.32 -14.20
N GLY A 239 16.11 -3.92 -13.02
CA GLY A 239 15.97 -2.55 -12.52
C GLY A 239 16.59 -1.53 -13.47
N LEU A 240 17.84 -1.76 -13.89
CA LEU A 240 18.54 -0.89 -14.84
C LEU A 240 17.82 -0.78 -16.19
N GLN A 241 17.24 -1.88 -16.68
CA GLN A 241 16.45 -1.85 -17.92
C GLN A 241 15.21 -0.96 -17.80
N LEU A 242 14.51 -1.00 -16.67
CA LEU A 242 13.36 -0.14 -16.41
C LEU A 242 13.78 1.33 -16.25
N GLU A 243 14.87 1.59 -15.53
CA GLU A 243 15.42 2.94 -15.36
C GLU A 243 15.83 3.55 -16.69
N ASN A 244 16.52 2.80 -17.55
CA ASN A 244 16.89 3.26 -18.89
C ASN A 244 15.66 3.56 -19.75
N ALA A 245 14.62 2.74 -19.68
CA ALA A 245 13.38 2.96 -20.43
C ALA A 245 12.68 4.27 -20.01
N GLU A 246 12.64 4.57 -18.71
CA GLU A 246 12.10 5.83 -18.21
C GLU A 246 13.02 7.03 -18.50
N TYR A 247 14.34 6.83 -18.46
CA TYR A 247 15.32 7.87 -18.81
C TYR A 247 15.17 8.33 -20.26
N GLU A 248 15.01 7.40 -21.22
CA GLU A 248 14.79 7.76 -22.62
C GLU A 248 13.48 8.54 -22.83
N LYS A 249 12.41 8.18 -22.12
CA LYS A 249 11.16 8.96 -22.12
C LYS A 249 11.39 10.37 -21.58
N TRP A 250 12.09 10.49 -20.46
CA TRP A 250 12.44 11.78 -19.87
C TRP A 250 13.30 12.63 -20.81
N LYS A 251 14.27 12.02 -21.51
CA LYS A 251 15.14 12.70 -22.47
C LYS A 251 14.36 13.33 -23.62
N VAL A 252 13.38 12.60 -24.18
CA VAL A 252 12.49 13.14 -25.21
C VAL A 252 11.64 14.29 -24.68
N TRP A 253 11.11 14.17 -23.46
CA TRP A 253 10.36 15.26 -22.83
C TRP A 253 11.23 16.49 -22.57
N ALA A 254 12.43 16.30 -22.01
CA ALA A 254 13.36 17.36 -21.66
C ALA A 254 13.83 18.13 -22.90
N ALA A 255 14.08 17.44 -24.03
CA ALA A 255 14.43 18.07 -25.30
C ALA A 255 13.29 18.97 -25.82
N LYS A 256 12.04 18.49 -25.77
CA LYS A 256 10.87 19.30 -26.16
C LYS A 256 10.68 20.51 -25.25
N GLU A 257 10.89 20.35 -23.95
CA GLU A 257 10.76 21.45 -23.00
C GLU A 257 11.90 22.46 -23.14
N SER A 258 13.13 22.03 -23.44
CA SER A 258 14.25 22.95 -23.74
C SER A 258 13.98 23.74 -25.02
N GLU A 259 13.54 23.08 -26.09
CA GLU A 259 13.16 23.76 -27.35
C GLU A 259 12.04 24.78 -27.12
N ARG A 260 11.00 24.38 -26.37
CA ARG A 260 9.89 25.29 -26.00
C ARG A 260 10.40 26.50 -25.21
N ARG A 261 11.31 26.29 -24.24
CA ARG A 261 11.87 27.36 -23.42
C ARG A 261 12.75 28.29 -24.23
N GLU A 262 13.56 27.75 -25.14
CA GLU A 262 14.39 28.54 -26.06
C GLU A 262 13.53 29.37 -27.01
N ALA A 263 12.45 28.80 -27.56
CA ALA A 263 11.51 29.54 -28.41
C ALA A 263 10.87 30.72 -27.69
N LEU A 264 10.42 30.53 -26.44
CA LEU A 264 9.86 31.61 -25.62
C LEU A 264 10.91 32.69 -25.29
N LEU A 265 12.14 32.29 -25.00
CA LEU A 265 13.23 33.26 -24.77
C LEU A 265 13.56 34.04 -26.03
N GLN A 266 13.57 33.38 -27.18
CA GLN A 266 13.79 34.01 -28.47
C GLN A 266 12.66 34.99 -28.81
N GLU A 267 11.41 34.63 -28.54
CA GLU A 267 10.25 35.53 -28.67
C GLU A 267 10.40 36.76 -27.73
N SER A 268 10.74 36.55 -26.46
CA SER A 268 10.95 37.66 -25.51
C SER A 268 12.13 38.56 -25.89
N ARG A 269 13.19 38.01 -26.47
CA ARG A 269 14.35 38.76 -26.97
C ARG A 269 14.01 39.51 -28.26
N ALA A 270 13.16 38.93 -29.10
CA ALA A 270 12.67 39.61 -30.30
C ALA A 270 11.76 40.79 -29.92
N SER A 271 10.88 40.64 -28.92
CA SER A 271 10.04 41.75 -28.45
C SER A 271 10.83 42.89 -27.79
N ASP A 272 11.96 42.60 -27.12
CA ASP A 272 12.83 43.61 -26.49
C ASP A 272 13.57 44.47 -27.53
N PHE A 273 13.68 44.02 -28.79
CA PHE A 273 14.35 44.74 -29.88
C PHE A 273 13.39 45.58 -30.73
N GLU A 274 12.07 45.43 -30.57
CA GLU A 274 11.05 46.17 -31.35
C GLU A 274 10.60 47.48 -30.69
N ASP A 275 11.06 47.80 -29.46
CA ASP A 275 10.73 49.03 -28.74
C ASP A 275 11.76 50.18 -28.93
N GLU A 276 12.86 49.99 -29.70
CA GLU A 276 13.86 51.06 -30.00
C GLU A 276 13.62 51.82 -31.32
N ASP A 277 12.53 51.54 -32.07
CA ASP A 277 12.21 52.23 -33.34
C ASP A 277 10.95 53.13 -33.26
N ALA A 278 10.62 53.62 -32.05
CA ALA A 278 9.51 54.55 -31.83
C ALA A 278 9.85 55.76 -30.94
N ASP A 279 10.94 56.49 -31.23
CA ASP A 279 10.97 57.97 -31.14
C ASP A 279 12.32 58.56 -31.60
N VAL A 280 12.39 59.06 -32.84
CA VAL A 280 13.36 60.08 -33.25
C VAL A 280 12.72 61.05 -34.26
N GLU A 281 12.02 62.08 -33.76
CA GLU A 281 11.94 63.37 -34.45
C GLU A 281 12.19 64.49 -33.44
N ALA A 282 13.46 64.92 -33.34
CA ALA A 282 13.86 66.14 -32.66
C ALA A 282 13.68 67.34 -33.60
N PRO A 283 13.38 68.54 -33.07
CA PRO A 283 14.47 69.54 -33.09
C PRO A 283 14.68 70.34 -31.79
N GLU A 284 15.89 70.88 -31.75
CA GLU A 284 16.71 71.35 -30.63
C GLU A 284 16.27 72.64 -29.88
N THR A 285 16.45 72.61 -28.53
CA THR A 285 17.08 73.56 -27.54
C THR A 285 16.77 75.09 -27.58
N PRO A 286 17.01 75.94 -26.52
CA PRO A 286 17.91 75.76 -25.36
C PRO A 286 17.49 76.34 -23.98
N GLY A 287 18.23 75.91 -22.93
CA GLY A 287 18.66 76.79 -21.83
C GLY A 287 17.94 76.64 -20.48
N ALA A 288 18.66 76.10 -19.49
CA ALA A 288 18.95 76.75 -18.20
C ALA A 288 19.48 75.74 -17.17
N ALA A 289 20.63 76.07 -16.58
CA ALA A 289 21.26 75.44 -15.42
C ALA A 289 20.32 75.48 -14.18
N THR A 290 20.46 74.70 -13.10
CA THR A 290 21.62 74.45 -12.23
C THR A 290 21.29 73.34 -11.21
N GLU A 291 22.31 72.58 -10.80
CA GLU A 291 22.61 72.07 -9.45
C GLU A 291 21.48 71.65 -8.48
N SER A 292 21.57 70.43 -7.93
CA SER A 292 21.95 70.26 -6.51
C SER A 292 22.01 68.79 -6.07
N LEU A 293 22.99 68.56 -5.19
CA LEU A 293 23.33 67.36 -4.43
C LEU A 293 22.16 66.80 -3.60
N GLY A 294 22.15 65.47 -3.42
CA GLY A 294 21.34 64.81 -2.39
C GLY A 294 21.74 63.35 -2.20
N ALA A 295 22.55 63.11 -1.16
CA ALA A 295 22.94 61.79 -0.65
C ALA A 295 21.81 61.09 0.13
N ALA A 296 22.08 59.82 0.49
CA ALA A 296 21.42 58.99 1.53
C ALA A 296 20.09 58.33 1.12
N GLU A 297 19.70 57.12 1.51
CA GLU A 297 20.24 56.11 2.45
C GLU A 297 19.40 54.82 2.33
N SER A 298 19.98 53.70 2.74
CA SER A 298 19.38 52.62 3.56
C SER A 298 18.08 51.90 3.10
N ARG A 299 18.17 50.59 2.83
CA ARG A 299 18.01 49.54 3.87
C ARG A 299 18.31 48.13 3.34
#